data_AF-A0A954RQA7-F1
#
_entry.id   AF-A0A954RQA7-F1
#
_cell.length_a   1.000
_cell.length_b   1.000
_cell.length_c   1.000
_cell.angle_alpha   90.00
_cell.angle_beta   90.00
_cell.angle_gamma   90.00
#
_symmetry.space_group_name_H-M   'P 1'
#
loop_
_entity.id
_entity.type
_entity.pdbx_description
1 polymer ?
#
loop_
_entity_poly.entity_id
_entity_poly.type
_entity_poly.pdbx_seq_one_letter_code
_entity_poly.pdbx_strand_id
1 'polypeptide(L)'
;MAKAPQKQGEKVSGAAKSPTPRSNGRPRRASQGDISPKLTPAGIENYVVDQASTAAREAKINAVRDVVGTVPPHDVDTLARVMEALMSGVSPDDAVALRNALLQNSELIATKLPANADDVLSDDWRDGGYPYKNLLSRKNYEKLKYRLQVELLKLQSWVKKNGEKLV
;
A
#
# COMPACT_ATOMS: atom_id res chain seq x y z
N MET A 1 59.31 -8.74 39.76
CA MET A 1 57.92 -9.26 39.81
C MET A 1 57.04 -8.23 39.09
N ALA A 2 56.82 -8.31 37.78
CA ALA A 2 55.85 -9.15 37.06
C ALA A 2 54.38 -8.88 37.45
N LYS A 3 53.63 -8.16 36.59
CA LYS A 3 52.39 -8.57 35.86
C LYS A 3 51.46 -7.37 35.54
N ALA A 4 51.16 -7.18 34.25
CA ALA A 4 50.09 -6.32 33.69
C ALA A 4 48.70 -7.01 33.79
N PRO A 5 47.57 -6.54 33.21
CA PRO A 5 47.17 -5.21 32.70
C PRO A 5 45.77 -4.73 33.21
N GLN A 6 45.43 -3.45 33.02
CA GLN A 6 44.06 -2.94 33.16
C GLN A 6 43.16 -3.44 32.01
N LYS A 7 42.06 -4.12 32.33
CA LYS A 7 41.01 -4.50 31.37
C LYS A 7 39.93 -3.42 31.27
N GLN A 8 39.58 -3.17 30.01
CA GLN A 8 38.47 -2.41 29.47
C GLN A 8 37.13 -2.63 30.21
N GLY A 9 36.43 -1.53 30.47
CA GLY A 9 34.98 -1.52 30.72
C GLY A 9 34.32 -0.77 29.57
N GLU A 10 34.03 -1.49 28.49
CA GLU A 10 33.27 -1.02 27.33
C GLU A 10 31.83 -0.76 27.77
N LYS A 11 31.45 0.52 27.93
CA LYS A 11 30.04 0.91 28.08
C LYS A 11 29.36 0.63 26.75
N VAL A 12 28.72 -0.54 26.64
CA VAL A 12 27.77 -0.85 25.58
C VAL A 12 26.59 0.12 25.72
N SER A 13 26.66 1.23 24.98
CA SER A 13 25.52 2.11 24.76
C SER A 13 24.52 1.32 23.92
N GLY A 14 23.49 0.77 24.57
CA GLY A 14 22.35 0.19 23.91
C GLY A 14 21.73 1.25 23.01
N ALA A 15 22.01 1.16 21.71
CA ALA A 15 21.41 2.00 20.69
C ALA A 15 19.91 1.72 20.67
N ALA A 16 19.16 2.55 21.39
CA ALA A 16 17.72 2.62 21.27
C ALA A 16 17.39 2.96 19.82
N LYS A 17 16.90 1.96 19.07
CA LYS A 17 16.39 2.13 17.70
C LYS A 17 15.30 3.20 17.74
N SER A 18 15.62 4.40 17.27
CA SER A 18 14.65 5.48 17.18
C SER A 18 13.53 5.06 16.23
N PRO A 19 12.24 5.20 16.62
CA PRO A 19 11.14 4.83 15.74
C PRO A 19 11.21 5.68 14.48
N THR A 20 11.17 5.03 13.32
CA THR A 20 11.09 5.68 12.02
C THR A 20 9.85 6.59 12.00
N PRO A 21 9.98 7.84 11.51
CA PRO A 21 8.83 8.72 11.44
C PRO A 21 7.84 8.09 10.47
N ARG A 22 6.72 7.61 11.00
CA ARG A 22 5.54 7.27 10.19
C ARG A 22 5.25 8.50 9.35
N SER A 23 5.05 8.32 8.05
CA SER A 23 4.64 9.38 7.14
C SER A 23 3.48 10.14 7.77
N ASN A 24 3.75 11.31 8.34
CA ASN A 24 2.72 12.27 8.74
C ASN A 24 1.80 12.41 7.53
N GLY A 25 0.48 12.24 7.69
CA GLY A 25 -0.51 12.08 6.61
C GLY A 25 -0.66 13.23 5.60
N ARG A 26 0.41 13.96 5.34
CA ARG A 26 0.59 14.92 4.27
C ARG A 26 0.77 14.17 2.95
N PRO A 27 0.13 14.65 1.87
CA PRO A 27 0.36 14.17 0.52
C PRO A 27 1.84 14.28 0.13
N ARG A 28 2.35 13.26 -0.59
CA ARG A 28 3.72 13.28 -1.13
C ARG A 28 3.75 14.19 -2.34
N ARG A 29 4.72 15.10 -2.45
CA ARG A 29 4.82 16.01 -3.61
C ARG A 29 5.43 15.29 -4.80
N ALA A 30 4.89 15.54 -5.99
CA ALA A 30 5.45 14.99 -7.24
C ALA A 30 6.91 15.43 -7.45
N SER A 31 7.23 16.67 -7.09
CA SER A 31 8.58 17.24 -7.18
C SER A 31 9.63 16.53 -6.30
N GLN A 32 9.21 15.77 -5.29
CA GLN A 32 10.11 15.01 -4.42
C GLN A 32 10.46 13.63 -4.98
N GLY A 33 9.77 13.20 -6.05
CA GLY A 33 9.90 11.87 -6.61
C GLY A 33 9.37 10.77 -5.68
N ASP A 34 9.32 9.54 -6.19
CA ASP A 34 9.04 8.35 -5.37
C ASP A 34 10.34 7.67 -4.94
N ILE A 35 11.10 8.36 -4.09
CA ILE A 35 12.39 7.88 -3.56
C ILE A 35 12.40 7.89 -2.04
N SER A 36 13.31 7.10 -1.45
CA SER A 36 13.47 7.09 0.00
C SER A 36 13.85 8.48 0.54
N PRO A 37 13.20 8.98 1.61
CA PRO A 37 13.59 10.24 2.25
C PRO A 37 15.01 10.22 2.83
N LYS A 38 15.54 9.02 3.14
CA LYS A 38 16.89 8.82 3.65
C LYS A 38 17.68 7.96 2.66
N LEU A 39 18.70 8.56 2.03
CA LEU A 39 19.53 7.91 1.01
C LEU A 39 20.64 7.02 1.59
N THR A 40 20.59 6.70 2.89
CA THR A 40 21.49 5.69 3.47
C THR A 40 21.00 4.29 3.07
N PRO A 41 21.88 3.28 2.96
CA PRO A 41 21.47 1.91 2.61
C PRO A 41 20.33 1.38 3.50
N ALA A 42 20.48 1.51 4.82
CA ALA A 42 19.43 1.11 5.77
C ALA A 42 18.15 1.96 5.66
N GLY A 43 18.26 3.23 5.29
CA GLY A 43 17.10 4.10 5.06
C GLY A 43 16.30 3.69 3.84
N ILE A 44 16.99 3.34 2.76
CA ILE A 44 16.40 2.81 1.52
C ILE A 44 15.74 1.47 1.78
N GLU A 45 16.42 0.54 2.44
CA GLU A 45 15.89 -0.78 2.76
C GLU A 45 14.57 -0.68 3.53
N ASN A 46 14.55 0.05 4.65
CA ASN A 46 13.34 0.21 5.45
C ASN A 46 12.20 0.86 4.67
N TYR A 47 12.51 1.89 3.86
CA TYR A 47 11.51 2.55 3.03
C TYR A 47 10.92 1.60 1.99
N VAL A 48 11.76 0.87 1.26
CA VAL A 48 11.31 -0.06 0.21
C VAL A 48 10.49 -1.21 0.81
N VAL A 49 10.92 -1.76 1.96
CA VAL A 49 10.18 -2.82 2.66
C VAL A 49 8.80 -2.34 3.11
N ASP A 50 8.73 -1.15 3.72
CA ASP A 50 7.45 -0.55 4.15
C ASP A 50 6.52 -0.23 2.96
N GLN A 51 7.09 0.30 1.89
CA GLN A 51 6.36 0.59 0.65
C GLN A 51 5.82 -0.69 0.00
N ALA A 52 6.62 -1.76 -0.04
CA ALA A 52 6.24 -3.05 -0.60
C ALA A 52 5.18 -3.75 0.26
N SER A 53 5.34 -3.77 1.58
CA SER A 53 4.37 -4.38 2.51
C SER A 53 3.02 -3.65 2.46
N THR A 54 3.03 -2.32 2.43
CA THR A 54 1.82 -1.50 2.29
C THR A 54 1.14 -1.72 0.95
N ALA A 55 1.90 -1.77 -0.16
CA ALA A 55 1.33 -2.06 -1.48
C ALA A 55 0.70 -3.45 -1.55
N ALA A 56 1.38 -4.47 -1.03
CA ALA A 56 0.88 -5.85 -1.01
C ALA A 56 -0.42 -5.97 -0.20
N ARG A 57 -0.48 -5.30 0.95
CA ARG A 57 -1.67 -5.27 1.80
C ARG A 57 -2.85 -4.58 1.13
N GLU A 58 -2.64 -3.42 0.50
CA GLU A 58 -3.70 -2.71 -0.26
C GLU A 58 -4.18 -3.52 -1.47
N ALA A 59 -3.28 -4.16 -2.22
CA ALA A 59 -3.64 -5.05 -3.31
C ALA A 59 -4.52 -6.21 -2.83
N LYS A 60 -4.15 -6.86 -1.72
CA LYS A 60 -4.94 -7.93 -1.10
C LYS A 60 -6.32 -7.42 -0.65
N ILE A 61 -6.39 -6.25 0.00
CA ILE A 61 -7.68 -5.64 0.41
C ILE A 61 -8.59 -5.41 -0.79
N ASN A 62 -8.05 -4.88 -1.91
CA ASN A 62 -8.85 -4.61 -3.10
C ASN A 62 -9.39 -5.90 -3.74
N ALA A 63 -8.57 -6.95 -3.82
CA ALA A 63 -9.02 -8.27 -4.30
C ALA A 63 -10.12 -8.86 -3.41
N VAL A 64 -9.97 -8.79 -2.09
CA VAL A 64 -10.95 -9.32 -1.13
C VAL A 64 -12.26 -8.55 -1.21
N ARG A 65 -12.21 -7.22 -1.33
CA ARG A 65 -13.39 -6.39 -1.53
C ARG A 65 -14.15 -6.74 -2.81
N ASP A 66 -13.43 -7.03 -3.89
CA ASP A 66 -14.03 -7.44 -5.15
C ASP A 66 -14.74 -8.80 -5.00
N VAL A 67 -14.05 -9.81 -4.44
CA VAL A 67 -14.62 -11.13 -4.19
C VAL A 67 -15.85 -11.03 -3.29
N VAL A 68 -15.76 -10.35 -2.15
CA VAL A 68 -16.91 -10.14 -1.25
C VAL A 68 -18.05 -9.41 -1.96
N GLY A 69 -17.74 -8.42 -2.82
CA GLY A 69 -18.74 -7.70 -3.61
C GLY A 69 -19.43 -8.57 -4.68
N THR A 70 -18.81 -9.67 -5.12
CA THR A 70 -19.43 -10.63 -6.05
C THR A 70 -20.32 -11.66 -5.37
N VAL A 71 -20.20 -11.87 -4.05
CA VAL A 71 -21.04 -12.81 -3.30
C VAL A 71 -22.42 -12.19 -3.07
N PRO A 72 -23.53 -12.88 -3.39
CA PRO A 72 -24.87 -12.37 -3.14
C PRO A 72 -25.11 -12.04 -1.65
N PRO A 73 -25.83 -10.95 -1.30
CA PRO A 73 -25.99 -10.46 0.08
C PRO A 73 -26.62 -11.45 1.08
N HIS A 74 -27.22 -12.53 0.59
CA HIS A 74 -27.94 -13.51 1.40
C HIS A 74 -27.22 -14.87 1.48
N ASP A 75 -26.01 -14.99 0.94
CA ASP A 75 -25.20 -16.21 1.02
C ASP A 75 -24.10 -16.07 2.08
N VAL A 76 -24.53 -16.15 3.34
CA VAL A 76 -23.65 -16.00 4.52
C VAL A 76 -22.65 -17.15 4.65
N ASP A 77 -23.03 -18.35 4.20
CA ASP A 77 -22.21 -19.56 4.28
C ASP A 77 -21.04 -19.50 3.28
N THR A 78 -21.29 -19.08 2.04
CA THR A 78 -20.22 -18.87 1.06
C THR A 78 -19.28 -17.74 1.50
N LEU A 79 -19.83 -16.65 2.04
CA LEU A 79 -19.01 -15.55 2.58
C LEU A 79 -18.11 -16.02 3.72
N ALA A 80 -18.64 -16.81 4.66
CA ALA A 80 -17.87 -17.35 5.78
C ALA A 80 -16.73 -18.28 5.31
N ARG A 81 -16.99 -19.16 4.35
CA ARG A 81 -15.96 -20.04 3.77
C ARG A 81 -14.86 -19.27 3.03
N VAL A 82 -15.23 -18.24 2.27
CA VAL A 82 -14.26 -17.35 1.60
C VAL A 82 -13.42 -16.61 2.64
N MET A 83 -14.04 -16.09 3.69
CA MET A 83 -13.33 -15.45 4.80
C MET A 83 -12.38 -16.41 5.51
N GLU A 84 -12.81 -17.64 5.80
CA GLU A 84 -11.98 -18.66 6.45
C GLU A 84 -10.78 -19.06 5.59
N ALA A 85 -11.02 -19.33 4.29
CA ALA A 85 -9.97 -19.64 3.33
C ALA A 85 -8.95 -18.50 3.22
N LEU A 86 -9.42 -17.26 3.28
CA LEU A 86 -8.56 -16.08 3.25
C LEU A 86 -7.79 -15.88 4.56
N MET A 87 -8.44 -16.03 5.72
CA MET A 87 -7.82 -15.80 7.03
C MET A 87 -6.79 -16.87 7.40
N SER A 88 -6.95 -18.11 6.92
CA SER A 88 -5.96 -19.17 7.16
C SER A 88 -4.62 -18.95 6.44
N GLY A 89 -4.58 -18.15 5.37
CA GLY A 89 -3.38 -17.85 4.59
C GLY A 89 -2.75 -16.48 4.84
N VAL A 90 -3.25 -15.71 5.81
CA VAL A 90 -2.83 -14.31 6.06
C VAL A 90 -2.11 -14.19 7.40
N SER A 91 -1.09 -13.33 7.48
CA SER A 91 -0.38 -13.07 8.74
C SER A 91 -1.32 -12.43 9.79
N PRO A 92 -1.08 -12.60 11.09
CA PRO A 92 -1.96 -12.03 12.12
C PRO A 92 -2.16 -10.51 11.99
N ASP A 93 -1.10 -9.78 11.66
CA ASP A 93 -1.16 -8.33 11.48
C ASP A 93 -1.98 -7.92 10.25
N ASP A 94 -1.81 -8.63 9.13
CA ASP A 94 -2.58 -8.39 7.91
C ASP A 94 -4.06 -8.72 8.09
N ALA A 95 -4.40 -9.75 8.87
CA ALA A 95 -5.76 -10.15 9.15
C ALA A 95 -6.52 -9.06 9.93
N VAL A 96 -5.86 -8.44 10.92
CA VAL A 96 -6.42 -7.30 11.67
C VAL A 96 -6.64 -6.11 10.73
N ALA A 97 -5.67 -5.78 9.88
CA ALA A 97 -5.80 -4.67 8.94
C ALA A 97 -6.95 -4.89 7.94
N LEU A 98 -7.09 -6.11 7.42
CA LEU A 98 -8.15 -6.49 6.49
C LEU A 98 -9.53 -6.40 7.15
N ARG A 99 -9.69 -6.95 8.36
CA ARG A 99 -10.93 -6.86 9.14
C ARG A 99 -11.37 -5.41 9.31
N ASN A 100 -10.45 -4.54 9.72
CA ASN A 100 -10.75 -3.13 9.94
C ASN A 100 -11.13 -2.43 8.63
N ALA A 101 -10.44 -2.74 7.53
CA ALA A 101 -10.74 -2.20 6.21
C ALA A 101 -12.10 -2.65 5.65
N LEU A 102 -12.60 -3.81 6.08
CA LEU A 102 -13.92 -4.32 5.72
C LEU A 102 -15.03 -3.70 6.56
N LEU A 103 -14.83 -3.56 7.87
CA LEU A 103 -15.81 -2.96 8.79
C LEU A 103 -16.03 -1.46 8.55
N GLN A 104 -15.00 -0.73 8.11
CA GLN A 104 -15.14 0.70 7.74
C GLN A 104 -16.03 0.94 6.52
N ASN A 105 -16.45 -0.12 5.82
CA ASN A 105 -17.22 -0.03 4.58
C ASN A 105 -18.75 -0.09 4.80
N SER A 106 -19.23 -0.15 6.06
CA SER A 106 -20.67 -0.19 6.36
C SER A 106 -21.34 1.20 6.48
N GLU A 107 -20.57 2.29 6.49
CA GLU A 107 -21.12 3.65 6.60
C GLU A 107 -20.43 4.63 5.66
N LEU A 108 -20.94 4.82 4.43
CA LEU A 108 -20.66 6.05 3.66
C LEU A 108 -21.81 6.34 2.68
N ILE A 109 -22.87 7.02 3.17
CA ILE A 109 -23.74 7.83 2.33
C ILE A 109 -23.22 9.28 2.35
N ALA A 110 -22.86 9.73 1.15
CA ALA A 110 -22.73 11.11 0.67
C ALA A 110 -22.57 12.25 1.69
N THR A 111 -21.35 12.75 1.83
CA THR A 111 -21.13 14.16 2.17
C THR A 111 -19.89 14.69 1.45
N LYS A 112 -20.08 15.84 0.79
CA LYS A 112 -19.15 16.66 -0.01
C LYS A 112 -17.66 16.39 0.26
N LEU A 113 -16.97 15.74 -0.68
CA LEU A 113 -15.54 15.46 -0.56
C LEU A 113 -14.73 16.79 -0.57
N PRO A 114 -13.79 17.00 0.36
CA PRO A 114 -12.69 17.93 0.12
C PRO A 114 -11.98 17.51 -1.17
N ALA A 115 -11.48 18.47 -1.96
CA ALA A 115 -10.71 18.19 -3.17
C ALA A 115 -9.65 17.12 -2.83
N ASN A 116 -9.69 15.98 -3.53
CA ASN A 116 -8.73 14.90 -3.27
C ASN A 116 -7.33 15.47 -3.45
N ALA A 117 -6.43 15.20 -2.50
CA ALA A 117 -5.05 15.68 -2.61
C ALA A 117 -4.37 15.23 -3.91
N ASP A 118 -4.80 14.09 -4.44
CA ASP A 118 -4.30 13.49 -5.67
C ASP A 118 -4.66 14.30 -6.93
N ASP A 119 -5.73 15.10 -6.88
CA ASP A 119 -6.24 15.88 -8.02
C ASP A 119 -5.71 17.33 -8.02
N VAL A 120 -4.86 17.68 -7.06
CA VAL A 120 -4.32 19.04 -6.94
C VAL A 120 -3.28 19.28 -8.03
N LEU A 121 -3.52 20.30 -8.86
CA LEU A 121 -2.61 20.69 -9.93
C LEU A 121 -1.38 21.46 -9.40
N SER A 122 -0.25 21.35 -10.11
CA SER A 122 0.92 22.19 -9.86
C SER A 122 0.64 23.63 -10.30
N ASP A 123 1.41 24.60 -9.79
CA ASP A 123 1.18 26.00 -10.12
C ASP A 123 1.56 26.32 -11.59
N ASP A 124 2.45 25.51 -12.18
CA ASP A 124 3.05 25.62 -13.52
C ASP A 124 2.52 24.57 -14.52
N TRP A 125 1.40 23.92 -14.24
CA TRP A 125 0.92 22.78 -15.05
C TRP A 125 0.62 23.11 -16.52
N ARG A 126 0.38 24.39 -16.83
CA ARG A 126 0.13 24.88 -18.20
C ARG A 126 1.41 25.20 -18.97
N ASP A 127 2.54 25.33 -18.28
CA ASP A 127 3.82 25.76 -18.85
C ASP A 127 4.72 24.57 -19.24
N GLY A 128 4.16 23.35 -19.26
CA GLY A 128 4.85 22.13 -19.67
C GLY A 128 5.46 21.30 -18.53
N GLY A 129 5.24 21.71 -17.27
CA GLY A 129 5.60 20.91 -16.08
C GLY A 129 4.72 19.68 -15.89
N TYR A 130 5.11 18.78 -14.98
CA TYR A 130 4.27 17.65 -14.59
C TYR A 130 2.97 18.16 -13.95
N PRO A 131 1.76 17.78 -14.42
CA PRO A 131 0.54 18.54 -14.11
C PRO A 131 0.06 18.50 -12.66
N TYR A 132 0.49 17.50 -11.89
CA TYR A 132 -0.02 17.26 -10.53
C TYR A 132 1.00 17.67 -9.47
N LYS A 133 0.51 18.33 -8.43
CA LYS A 133 1.30 18.77 -7.28
C LYS A 133 1.76 17.61 -6.41
N ASN A 134 0.91 16.60 -6.27
CA ASN A 134 1.12 15.47 -5.38
C ASN A 134 1.22 14.18 -6.18
N LEU A 135 2.04 13.24 -5.69
CA LEU A 135 1.98 11.85 -6.12
C LEU A 135 0.67 11.25 -5.67
N LEU A 136 0.12 10.38 -6.52
CA LEU A 136 -1.07 9.60 -6.20
C LEU A 136 -0.86 8.87 -4.86
N SER A 137 -1.86 8.99 -3.98
CA SER A 137 -1.87 8.26 -2.73
C SER A 137 -1.76 6.75 -3.01
N ARG A 138 -0.99 6.05 -2.18
CA ARG A 138 -0.72 4.61 -2.37
C ARG A 138 -2.02 3.80 -2.46
N LYS A 139 -2.98 4.13 -1.62
CA LYS A 139 -4.31 3.51 -1.59
C LYS A 139 -5.05 3.68 -2.93
N ASN A 140 -5.10 4.90 -3.48
CA ASN A 140 -5.78 5.13 -4.76
C ASN A 140 -5.03 4.48 -5.92
N TYR A 141 -3.69 4.55 -5.91
CA TYR A 141 -2.86 3.86 -6.91
C TYR A 141 -3.14 2.36 -6.94
N GLU A 142 -3.08 1.67 -5.79
CA GLU A 142 -3.31 0.23 -5.71
C GLU A 142 -4.74 -0.16 -6.11
N LYS A 143 -5.74 0.67 -5.77
CA LYS A 143 -7.12 0.46 -6.19
C LYS A 143 -7.30 0.57 -7.70
N LEU A 144 -6.76 1.61 -8.32
CA LEU A 144 -6.83 1.82 -9.77
C LEU A 144 -6.02 0.75 -10.52
N LYS A 145 -4.83 0.42 -10.01
CA LYS A 145 -3.97 -0.63 -10.56
C LYS A 145 -4.69 -1.99 -10.57
N TYR A 146 -5.33 -2.36 -9.47
CA TYR A 146 -6.10 -3.61 -9.38
C TYR A 146 -7.24 -3.65 -10.43
N ARG A 147 -8.03 -2.59 -10.54
CA ARG A 147 -9.10 -2.50 -11.55
C ARG A 147 -8.55 -2.67 -12.95
N LEU A 148 -7.46 -1.97 -13.28
CA LEU A 148 -6.81 -2.10 -14.57
C LEU A 148 -6.34 -3.54 -14.83
N GLN A 149 -5.77 -4.22 -13.84
CA GLN A 149 -5.36 -5.63 -13.96
C GLN A 149 -6.55 -6.54 -14.28
N VAL A 150 -7.69 -6.35 -13.64
CA VAL A 150 -8.92 -7.09 -13.93
C VAL A 150 -9.38 -6.83 -15.37
N GLU A 151 -9.38 -5.58 -15.83
CA GLU A 151 -9.74 -5.24 -17.21
C GLU A 151 -8.76 -5.85 -18.23
N LEU A 152 -7.46 -5.87 -17.93
CA LEU A 152 -6.47 -6.52 -18.79
C LEU A 152 -6.69 -8.04 -18.86
N LEU A 153 -7.11 -8.68 -17.77
CA LEU A 153 -7.46 -10.11 -17.78
C LEU A 153 -8.74 -10.38 -18.60
N LYS A 154 -9.72 -9.48 -18.55
CA LYS A 154 -10.92 -9.56 -19.41
C LYS A 154 -10.54 -9.42 -20.88
N LEU A 155 -9.72 -8.41 -21.21
CA LEU A 155 -9.19 -8.23 -22.56
C LEU A 155 -8.44 -9.48 -23.02
N GLN A 156 -7.55 -10.03 -22.20
CA GLN A 156 -6.81 -11.24 -22.53
C GLN A 156 -7.75 -12.42 -22.81
N SER A 157 -8.79 -12.59 -22.00
CA SER A 157 -9.79 -13.65 -22.18
C SER A 157 -10.56 -13.48 -23.49
N TRP A 158 -10.89 -12.25 -23.86
CA TRP A 158 -11.54 -11.91 -25.12
C TRP A 158 -10.64 -12.18 -26.33
N VAL A 159 -9.38 -11.73 -26.28
CA VAL A 159 -8.37 -11.97 -27.35
C VAL A 159 -8.19 -13.48 -27.57
N LYS A 160 -8.04 -14.26 -26.49
CA LYS A 160 -7.93 -15.73 -26.57
C LYS A 160 -9.16 -16.38 -27.20
N LYS A 161 -10.36 -15.87 -26.91
CA LYS A 161 -11.61 -16.39 -27.47
C LYS A 161 -11.75 -16.10 -28.97
N ASN A 162 -11.26 -14.95 -29.43
CA ASN A 162 -11.38 -14.52 -30.83
C ASN A 162 -10.16 -14.85 -31.69
N GLY A 163 -9.06 -15.30 -31.09
CA GLY A 163 -7.82 -15.62 -31.81
C GLY A 163 -7.06 -14.40 -32.33
N GLU A 164 -7.33 -13.20 -31.81
CA GLU A 164 -6.64 -11.98 -32.20
C GLU A 164 -5.24 -11.89 -31.59
N LYS A 165 -4.37 -11.03 -32.13
CA LYS A 165 -3.01 -10.79 -31.63
C LYS A 165 -2.83 -9.32 -31.30
N LEU A 166 -2.39 -9.04 -30.07
CA LEU A 166 -1.96 -7.71 -29.64
C LEU A 166 -0.46 -7.56 -30.00
N VAL A 167 -0.09 -6.50 -30.71
CA VAL A 167 1.30 -6.18 -31.12
C VAL A 167 1.62 -4.76 -30.70
#